data_AF-A0A8D1SXK4-F1
#
_entry.id   AF-A0A8D1SXK4-F1
#
_cell.length_a   1.000
_cell.length_b   1.000
_cell.length_c   1.000
_cell.angle_alpha   90.00
_cell.angle_beta   90.00
_cell.angle_gamma   90.00
#
_symmetry.space_group_name_H-M   'P 1'
#
loop_
_entity.id
_entity.type
_entity.pdbx_description
1 polymer ?
#
loop_
_entity_poly.entity_id
_entity_poly.type
_entity_poly.pdbx_seq_one_letter_code
_entity_poly.pdbx_strand_id
1 'polypeptide(L)'
;MFLKAVVLSLALVAVTGARAEVNADQVATVIWDYFSQLGSNAKKAVEHLQKSELTQQLNTLFQDKLGEVNTYTEDLQKKLVPFATELHERLTKDSEKLKEEIRRELEELRARLLPHATEVSQKIGDNVRELQQRLGPFTEELRTQVNTQVQQLQRQLKPYAERMESVLRQNIRNLEASVAPYADEFKAKIDQNVEELKGSLTPYAEELKAKIDQNVEELRRSLAPYAQDVQEKLNHQLEGLAFQMKKQAEELKAKISANADELRQKLVPVAENVHGHLKGNTEGLQKSLLELRSHLDQQVEEFRLKVEPYGETFNKALVQQVEDLRQKLGPLAGDVEGHLSFLEKDLRDKVNTFFSTLKEEASQGQSQALPAQEKAQAPLEG
;
A
#
# COMPACT_ATOMS: atom_id res chain seq x y z
N MET A 1 30.07 75.57 44.05
CA MET A 1 29.84 74.43 43.12
C MET A 1 28.44 74.42 42.49
N PHE A 2 27.41 75.03 43.09
CA PHE A 2 26.04 75.01 42.56
C PHE A 2 25.84 75.68 41.17
N LEU A 3 26.48 76.82 40.86
CA LEU A 3 26.30 77.51 39.55
C LEU A 3 26.81 76.69 38.36
N LYS A 4 27.94 75.99 38.54
CA LYS A 4 28.50 75.10 37.52
C LYS A 4 27.58 73.88 37.29
N ALA A 5 26.93 73.37 38.34
CA ALA A 5 26.00 72.24 38.23
C ALA A 5 24.70 72.61 37.51
N VAL A 6 24.18 73.83 37.74
CA VAL A 6 22.96 74.34 37.09
C VAL A 6 23.16 74.67 35.61
N VAL A 7 24.32 75.24 35.25
CA VAL A 7 24.69 75.49 33.85
C VAL A 7 24.92 74.17 33.11
N LEU A 8 25.48 73.16 33.78
CA LEU A 8 25.66 71.81 33.22
C LEU A 8 24.32 71.09 33.02
N SER A 9 23.35 71.21 33.94
CA SER A 9 22.05 70.57 33.77
C SER A 9 21.21 71.21 32.65
N LEU A 10 21.27 72.54 32.48
CA LEU A 10 20.64 73.22 31.33
C LEU A 10 21.29 72.85 29.98
N ALA A 11 22.62 72.72 29.94
CA ALA A 11 23.34 72.24 28.76
C ALA A 11 23.01 70.78 28.42
N LEU A 12 22.80 69.92 29.44
CA LEU A 12 22.45 68.52 29.23
C LEU A 12 21.01 68.35 28.71
N VAL A 13 20.07 69.20 29.13
CA VAL A 13 18.68 69.18 28.65
C VAL A 13 18.58 69.66 27.19
N ALA A 14 19.39 70.65 26.78
CA ALA A 14 19.46 71.09 25.38
C ALA A 14 20.08 70.04 24.44
N VAL A 15 20.98 69.19 24.93
CA VAL A 15 21.69 68.17 24.13
C VAL A 15 20.92 66.84 24.02
N THR A 16 19.95 66.56 24.90
CA THR A 16 19.26 65.25 24.95
C THR A 16 17.97 65.16 24.13
N GLY A 17 17.58 66.18 23.37
CA GLY A 17 16.59 66.04 22.30
C GLY A 17 15.14 65.76 22.73
N ALA A 18 14.81 65.77 24.02
CA ALA A 18 13.44 65.89 24.47
C ALA A 18 12.98 67.34 24.25
N ARG A 19 11.80 67.56 23.66
CA ARG A 19 11.16 68.87 23.54
C ARG A 19 10.96 69.49 24.93
N ALA A 20 11.99 70.14 25.45
CA ALA A 20 11.88 71.17 26.44
C ALA A 20 12.31 72.43 25.70
N GLU A 21 11.33 73.25 25.29
CA GLU A 21 11.62 74.64 24.94
C GLU A 21 12.30 75.25 26.16
N VAL A 22 13.63 75.28 26.15
CA VAL A 22 14.42 75.99 27.15
C VAL A 22 14.15 77.46 26.89
N ASN A 23 13.06 77.96 27.49
CA ASN A 23 12.61 79.32 27.32
C ASN A 23 13.69 80.24 27.91
N ALA A 24 14.07 81.28 27.15
CA ALA A 24 15.06 82.27 27.59
C ALA A 24 14.70 82.86 28.96
N ASP A 25 13.40 83.00 29.25
CA ASP A 25 12.91 83.45 30.56
C ASP A 25 13.26 82.47 31.69
N GLN A 26 13.25 81.15 31.45
CA GLN A 26 13.59 80.16 32.48
C GLN A 26 15.08 80.21 32.83
N VAL A 27 15.96 80.36 31.83
CA VAL A 27 17.41 80.48 32.08
C VAL A 27 17.73 81.79 32.78
N ALA A 28 17.09 82.89 32.38
CA ALA A 28 17.23 84.19 33.03
C ALA A 28 16.77 84.15 34.50
N THR A 29 15.65 83.48 34.77
CA THR A 29 15.08 83.35 36.13
C THR A 29 16.04 82.61 37.07
N VAL A 30 16.62 81.49 36.62
CA VAL A 30 17.53 80.68 37.44
C VAL A 30 18.83 81.43 37.77
N ILE A 31 19.36 82.21 36.82
CA ILE A 31 20.54 83.05 37.05
C ILE A 31 20.21 84.20 38.01
N TRP A 32 19.03 84.82 37.87
CA TRP A 32 18.58 85.91 38.74
C TRP A 32 18.39 85.48 40.19
N ASP A 33 17.86 84.27 40.42
CA ASP A 33 17.65 83.73 41.76
C ASP A 33 18.98 83.54 42.53
N TYR A 34 20.04 83.16 41.81
CA TYR A 34 21.39 83.02 42.37
C TYR A 34 22.00 84.36 42.78
N PHE A 35 21.92 85.39 41.92
CA PHE A 35 22.44 86.71 42.24
C PHE A 35 21.68 87.37 43.39
N SER A 36 20.36 87.18 43.43
CA SER A 36 19.51 87.66 44.53
C SER A 36 19.90 87.02 45.87
N GLN A 37 20.18 85.71 45.89
CA GLN A 37 20.69 85.01 47.08
C GLN A 37 22.04 85.57 47.56
N LEU A 38 22.96 85.82 46.63
CA LEU A 38 24.29 86.36 46.94
C LEU A 38 24.20 87.75 47.59
N GLY A 39 23.35 88.62 47.03
CA GLY A 39 23.06 89.95 47.59
C GLY A 39 22.43 89.88 48.98
N SER A 40 21.50 88.95 49.21
CA SER A 40 20.87 88.79 50.53
C SER A 40 21.86 88.32 51.61
N ASN A 41 22.81 87.45 51.26
CA ASN A 41 23.84 86.96 52.17
C ASN A 41 24.87 88.04 52.51
N ALA A 42 25.23 88.87 51.54
CA ALA A 42 26.07 90.05 51.78
C ALA A 42 25.38 91.03 52.75
N LYS A 43 24.07 91.24 52.61
CA LYS A 43 23.29 92.10 53.51
C LYS A 43 23.25 91.57 54.96
N LYS A 44 23.12 90.25 55.15
CA LYS A 44 23.17 89.62 56.50
C LYS A 44 24.54 89.72 57.16
N ALA A 45 25.62 89.67 56.39
CA ALA A 45 26.98 89.86 56.93
C ALA A 45 27.20 91.29 57.47
N VAL A 46 26.51 92.29 56.89
CA VAL A 46 26.56 93.70 57.31
C VAL A 46 25.87 93.93 58.67
N GLU A 47 24.73 93.28 58.94
CA GLU A 47 24.04 93.39 60.24
C GLU A 47 24.90 92.86 61.41
N HIS A 48 25.80 91.90 61.13
CA HIS A 48 26.70 91.34 62.14
C HIS A 48 27.92 92.22 62.44
N LEU A 49 28.26 93.18 61.55
CA LEU A 49 29.42 94.08 61.67
C LEU A 49 29.11 95.44 62.32
N GLN A 50 27.83 95.78 62.54
CA GLN A 50 27.37 97.05 63.14
C GLN A 50 27.67 97.23 64.66
N LYS A 51 28.52 96.39 65.28
CA LYS A 51 28.87 96.46 66.72
C LYS A 51 30.29 97.00 67.04
N SER A 52 30.99 97.65 66.10
CA SER A 52 32.33 98.22 66.32
C SER A 52 32.46 99.61 65.67
N GLU A 53 33.14 100.55 66.36
CA GLU A 53 33.30 102.00 66.01
C GLU A 53 34.09 102.31 64.72
N LEU A 54 34.36 101.32 63.86
CA LEU A 54 34.90 101.53 62.51
C LEU A 54 33.77 101.72 61.46
N THR A 55 32.70 102.45 61.80
CA THR A 55 31.36 102.21 61.20
C THR A 55 30.94 103.13 60.05
N GLN A 56 31.55 104.30 59.82
CA GLN A 56 31.04 105.24 58.79
C GLN A 56 31.64 105.05 57.38
N GLN A 57 32.92 104.70 57.26
CA GLN A 57 33.58 104.50 55.96
C GLN A 57 33.29 103.12 55.34
N LEU A 58 33.04 102.10 56.18
CA LEU A 58 32.76 100.75 55.69
C LEU A 58 31.33 100.66 55.13
N ASN A 59 30.36 101.34 55.75
CA ASN A 59 28.96 101.29 55.32
C ASN A 59 28.74 101.98 53.97
N THR A 60 29.47 103.07 53.70
CA THR A 60 29.47 103.74 52.38
C THR A 60 30.08 102.84 51.31
N LEU A 61 31.23 102.24 51.59
CA LEU A 61 31.94 101.38 50.64
C LEU A 61 31.12 100.11 50.29
N PHE A 62 30.38 99.56 51.24
CA PHE A 62 29.52 98.40 50.98
C PHE A 62 28.25 98.73 50.19
N GLN A 63 27.58 99.86 50.47
CA GLN A 63 26.43 100.26 49.66
C GLN A 63 26.83 100.58 48.23
N ASP A 64 28.00 101.21 48.05
CA ASP A 64 28.58 101.47 46.74
C ASP A 64 28.84 100.16 45.98
N LYS A 65 29.46 99.16 46.62
CA LYS A 65 29.71 97.84 45.99
C LYS A 65 28.46 97.00 45.74
N LEU A 66 27.43 97.08 46.57
CA LEU A 66 26.15 96.40 46.28
C LEU A 66 25.39 97.08 45.14
N GLY A 67 25.44 98.40 45.05
CA GLY A 67 24.92 99.15 43.91
C GLY A 67 25.63 98.78 42.61
N GLU A 68 26.97 98.66 42.65
CA GLU A 68 27.78 98.18 41.52
C GLU A 68 27.40 96.75 41.10
N VAL A 69 27.18 95.84 42.04
CA VAL A 69 26.77 94.45 41.71
C VAL A 69 25.39 94.41 41.07
N ASN A 70 24.45 95.22 41.56
CA ASN A 70 23.09 95.24 41.00
C ASN A 70 23.08 95.82 39.58
N THR A 71 23.82 96.91 39.36
CA THR A 71 24.03 97.47 38.01
C THR A 71 24.75 96.48 37.09
N TYR A 72 25.76 95.76 37.58
CA TYR A 72 26.44 94.74 36.78
C TYR A 72 25.51 93.59 36.37
N THR A 73 24.58 93.21 37.25
CA THR A 73 23.61 92.13 36.98
C THR A 73 22.57 92.59 35.96
N GLU A 74 22.08 93.82 36.07
CA GLU A 74 21.20 94.42 35.06
C GLU A 74 21.89 94.56 33.70
N ASP A 75 23.16 94.98 33.68
CA ASP A 75 23.96 95.08 32.45
C ASP A 75 24.23 93.70 31.83
N LEU A 76 24.46 92.69 32.66
CA LEU A 76 24.62 91.31 32.20
C LEU A 76 23.33 90.78 31.60
N GLN A 77 22.17 91.03 32.22
CA GLN A 77 20.86 90.64 31.68
C GLN A 77 20.59 91.34 30.35
N LYS A 78 20.88 92.64 30.24
CA LYS A 78 20.75 93.42 28.99
C LYS A 78 21.65 92.91 27.87
N LYS A 79 22.78 92.26 28.17
CA LYS A 79 23.69 91.70 27.16
C LYS A 79 23.41 90.24 26.83
N LEU A 80 22.97 89.43 27.80
CA LEU A 80 22.73 88.00 27.61
C LEU A 80 21.54 87.71 26.70
N VAL A 81 20.43 88.44 26.88
CA VAL A 81 19.23 88.24 26.06
C VAL A 81 19.52 88.48 24.56
N PRO A 82 20.09 89.62 24.14
CA PRO A 82 20.42 89.84 22.72
C PRO A 82 21.49 88.88 22.21
N PHE A 83 22.47 88.47 23.04
CA PHE A 83 23.45 87.46 22.64
C PHE A 83 22.81 86.10 22.35
N ALA A 84 21.88 85.65 23.19
CA ALA A 84 21.16 84.40 22.98
C ALA A 84 20.30 84.44 21.70
N THR A 85 19.65 85.59 21.45
CA THR A 85 18.87 85.81 20.22
C THR A 85 19.76 85.81 18.97
N GLU A 86 20.90 86.51 18.99
CA GLU A 86 21.85 86.52 17.87
C GLU A 86 22.42 85.12 17.60
N LEU A 87 22.73 84.35 18.65
CA LEU A 87 23.22 82.98 18.51
C LEU A 87 22.16 82.07 17.86
N HIS A 88 20.89 82.19 18.25
CA HIS A 88 19.81 81.42 17.66
C HIS A 88 19.60 81.76 16.18
N GLU A 89 19.66 83.05 15.83
CA GLU A 89 19.51 83.52 14.46
C GLU A 89 20.68 83.04 13.57
N ARG A 90 21.92 83.08 14.08
CA ARG A 90 23.10 82.53 13.39
C ARG A 90 22.98 81.02 13.16
N LEU A 91 22.62 80.25 14.18
CA LEU A 91 22.47 78.79 14.05
C LEU A 91 21.38 78.42 13.04
N THR A 92 20.28 79.16 13.03
CA THR A 92 19.20 78.95 12.05
C THR A 92 19.70 79.23 10.63
N LYS A 93 20.43 80.33 10.44
CA LYS A 93 20.99 80.71 9.13
C LYS A 93 22.05 79.72 8.63
N ASP A 94 22.92 79.25 9.52
CA ASP A 94 23.96 78.27 9.18
C ASP A 94 23.35 76.90 8.84
N SER A 95 22.28 76.50 9.51
CA SER A 95 21.53 75.27 9.20
C SER A 95 20.90 75.33 7.80
N GLU A 96 20.25 76.44 7.45
CA GLU A 96 19.68 76.62 6.10
C GLU A 96 20.78 76.65 5.02
N LYS A 97 21.92 77.28 5.30
CA LYS A 97 23.06 77.28 4.38
C LYS A 97 23.61 75.87 4.14
N LEU A 98 23.77 75.07 5.19
CA LEU A 98 24.24 73.69 5.10
C LEU A 98 23.29 72.82 4.27
N LYS A 99 21.98 73.02 4.45
CA LYS A 99 20.95 72.31 3.70
C LYS A 99 21.02 72.60 2.19
N GLU A 100 21.21 73.86 1.82
CA GLU A 100 21.40 74.24 0.42
C GLU A 100 22.71 73.69 -0.18
N GLU A 101 23.78 73.64 0.62
CA GLU A 101 25.07 73.10 0.19
C GLU A 101 25.00 71.58 -0.08
N ILE A 102 24.35 70.81 0.80
CA ILE A 102 24.09 69.38 0.60
C ILE A 102 23.24 69.15 -0.65
N ARG A 103 22.21 69.97 -0.86
CA ARG A 103 21.34 69.85 -2.03
C ARG A 103 22.12 70.08 -3.32
N ARG A 104 22.98 71.09 -3.34
CA ARG A 104 23.86 71.38 -4.48
C ARG A 104 24.83 70.24 -4.77
N GLU A 105 25.50 69.70 -3.74
CA GLU A 105 26.44 68.59 -3.93
C GLU A 105 25.76 67.33 -4.51
N LEU A 106 24.52 67.06 -4.10
CA LEU A 106 23.76 65.92 -4.62
C LEU A 106 23.39 66.10 -6.11
N GLU A 107 23.00 67.31 -6.50
CA GLU A 107 22.73 67.64 -7.90
C GLU A 107 24.00 67.62 -8.74
N GLU A 108 25.13 68.10 -8.22
CA GLU A 108 26.44 68.00 -8.88
C GLU A 108 26.89 66.56 -9.08
N LEU A 109 26.74 65.70 -8.07
CA LEU A 109 27.07 64.28 -8.19
C LEU A 109 26.23 63.60 -9.28
N ARG A 110 24.93 63.92 -9.32
CA ARG A 110 24.04 63.43 -10.37
C ARG A 110 24.43 63.95 -11.75
N ALA A 111 24.77 65.22 -11.87
CA ALA A 111 25.24 65.82 -13.11
C ALA A 111 26.59 65.24 -13.57
N ARG A 112 27.49 64.90 -12.65
CA ARG A 112 28.75 64.21 -12.96
C ARG A 112 28.53 62.77 -13.42
N LEU A 113 27.56 62.05 -12.83
CA LEU A 113 27.28 60.66 -13.21
C LEU A 113 26.42 60.53 -14.47
N LEU A 114 25.61 61.53 -14.81
CA LEU A 114 24.76 61.55 -16.02
C LEU A 114 25.53 61.27 -17.33
N PRO A 115 26.68 61.91 -17.62
CA PRO A 115 27.46 61.61 -18.83
C PRO A 115 28.12 60.22 -18.79
N HIS A 116 28.31 59.62 -17.61
CA HIS A 116 28.90 58.29 -17.44
C HIS A 116 27.86 57.17 -17.25
N ALA A 117 26.56 57.46 -17.31
CA ALA A 117 25.49 56.46 -17.16
C ALA A 117 25.59 55.35 -18.23
N THR A 118 25.94 55.73 -19.46
CA THR A 118 26.23 54.81 -20.56
C THR A 118 27.45 53.93 -20.24
N GLU A 119 28.53 54.49 -19.69
CA GLU A 119 29.72 53.72 -19.29
C GLU A 119 29.43 52.73 -18.15
N VAL A 120 28.60 53.10 -17.17
CA VAL A 120 28.19 52.20 -16.08
C VAL A 120 27.34 51.06 -16.61
N SER A 121 26.35 51.35 -17.46
CA SER A 121 25.52 50.33 -18.11
C SER A 121 26.37 49.40 -18.98
N GLN A 122 27.34 49.96 -19.71
CA GLN A 122 28.29 49.21 -20.51
C GLN A 122 29.15 48.28 -19.65
N LYS A 123 29.72 48.77 -18.54
CA LYS A 123 30.50 47.95 -17.60
C LYS A 123 29.68 46.82 -16.98
N ILE A 124 28.41 47.06 -16.62
CA ILE A 124 27.52 46.01 -16.13
C ILE A 124 27.25 44.98 -17.23
N GLY A 125 26.98 45.43 -18.45
CA GLY A 125 26.81 44.55 -19.61
C GLY A 125 28.07 43.72 -19.92
N ASP A 126 29.25 44.32 -19.82
CA ASP A 126 30.53 43.65 -19.98
C ASP A 126 30.75 42.59 -18.89
N ASN A 127 30.49 42.92 -17.62
CA ASN A 127 30.60 41.98 -16.50
C ASN A 127 29.62 40.81 -16.62
N VAL A 128 28.38 41.04 -17.08
CA VAL A 128 27.40 39.96 -17.32
C VAL A 128 27.86 39.07 -18.48
N ARG A 129 28.38 39.64 -19.56
CA ARG A 129 28.95 38.87 -20.68
C ARG A 129 30.17 38.05 -20.22
N GLU A 130 31.04 38.64 -19.42
CA GLU A 130 32.20 37.94 -18.86
C GLU A 130 31.77 36.80 -17.93
N LEU A 131 30.77 37.03 -17.07
CA LEU A 131 30.20 35.99 -16.21
C LEU A 131 29.58 34.86 -17.04
N GLN A 132 28.83 35.17 -18.10
CA GLN A 132 28.27 34.17 -19.02
C GLN A 132 29.37 33.40 -19.74
N GLN A 133 30.44 34.06 -20.20
CA GLN A 133 31.60 33.40 -20.82
C GLN A 133 32.34 32.49 -19.83
N ARG A 134 32.44 32.90 -18.56
CA ARG A 134 33.04 32.08 -17.50
C ARG A 134 32.16 30.89 -17.13
N LEU A 135 30.83 31.05 -17.05
CA LEU A 135 29.87 30.00 -16.65
C LEU A 135 29.51 29.01 -17.77
N GLY A 136 29.60 29.43 -19.03
CA GLY A 136 29.30 28.58 -20.19
C GLY A 136 30.05 27.23 -20.17
N PRO A 137 31.40 27.24 -20.04
CA PRO A 137 32.19 26.02 -19.95
C PRO A 137 31.79 25.10 -18.79
N PHE A 138 31.54 25.66 -17.59
CA PHE A 138 31.12 24.86 -16.43
C PHE A 138 29.76 24.18 -16.67
N THR A 139 28.83 24.86 -17.35
CA THR A 139 27.52 24.30 -17.67
C THR A 139 27.62 23.13 -18.66
N GLU A 140 28.44 23.27 -19.70
CA GLU A 140 28.69 22.19 -20.67
C GLU A 140 29.49 21.03 -20.05
N GLU A 141 30.45 21.32 -19.17
CA GLU A 141 31.19 20.30 -18.42
C GLU A 141 30.25 19.51 -17.51
N LEU A 142 29.41 20.19 -16.73
CA LEU A 142 28.42 19.54 -15.87
C LEU A 142 27.45 18.66 -16.70
N ARG A 143 26.94 19.18 -17.82
CA ARG A 143 26.07 18.43 -18.74
C ARG A 143 26.76 17.17 -19.25
N THR A 144 28.04 17.29 -19.63
CA THR A 144 28.84 16.17 -20.13
C THR A 144 29.12 15.15 -19.04
N GLN A 145 29.45 15.59 -17.82
CA GLN A 145 29.68 14.71 -16.67
C GLN A 145 28.41 13.95 -16.29
N VAL A 146 27.26 14.62 -16.20
CA VAL A 146 25.96 13.99 -15.90
C VAL A 146 25.62 12.95 -16.97
N ASN A 147 25.74 13.29 -18.26
CA ASN A 147 25.49 12.33 -19.34
C ASN A 147 26.43 11.12 -19.27
N THR A 148 27.70 11.34 -18.94
CA THR A 148 28.70 10.27 -18.79
C THR A 148 28.34 9.36 -17.61
N GLN A 149 27.96 9.93 -16.46
CA GLN A 149 27.54 9.17 -15.28
C GLN A 149 26.26 8.36 -15.54
N VAL A 150 25.27 8.93 -16.23
CA VAL A 150 24.05 8.21 -16.61
C VAL A 150 24.39 7.04 -17.55
N GLN A 151 25.24 7.24 -18.56
CA GLN A 151 25.68 6.17 -19.44
C GLN A 151 26.47 5.09 -18.69
N GLN A 152 27.32 5.46 -17.73
CA GLN A 152 28.04 4.52 -16.90
C GLN A 152 27.09 3.71 -16.02
N LEU A 153 26.12 4.37 -15.38
CA LEU A 153 25.09 3.70 -14.58
C LEU A 153 24.26 2.73 -15.42
N GLN A 154 23.85 3.13 -16.62
CA GLN A 154 23.15 2.25 -17.57
C GLN A 154 24.00 1.03 -17.95
N ARG A 155 25.29 1.22 -18.25
CA ARG A 155 26.22 0.11 -18.54
C ARG A 155 26.42 -0.82 -17.35
N GLN A 156 26.39 -0.28 -16.13
CA GLN A 156 26.49 -1.07 -14.91
C GLN A 156 25.21 -1.84 -14.60
N LEU A 157 24.03 -1.24 -14.77
CA LEU A 157 22.73 -1.85 -14.46
C LEU A 157 22.27 -2.88 -15.49
N LYS A 158 22.61 -2.68 -16.77
CA LYS A 158 22.17 -3.56 -17.88
C LYS A 158 22.52 -5.04 -17.65
N PRO A 159 23.76 -5.42 -17.27
CA PRO A 159 24.09 -6.82 -16.97
C PRO A 159 23.27 -7.42 -15.82
N TYR A 160 22.87 -6.63 -14.82
CA TYR A 160 22.02 -7.14 -13.72
C TYR A 160 20.61 -7.43 -14.22
N ALA A 161 20.04 -6.57 -15.05
CA ALA A 161 18.73 -6.80 -15.66
C ALA A 161 18.76 -8.06 -16.56
N GLU A 162 19.79 -8.19 -17.41
CA GLU A 162 19.99 -9.37 -18.27
C GLU A 162 20.18 -10.65 -17.45
N ARG A 163 20.96 -10.59 -16.36
CA ARG A 163 21.15 -11.71 -15.44
C ARG A 163 19.85 -12.10 -14.75
N MET A 164 19.08 -11.13 -14.27
CA MET A 164 17.78 -11.39 -13.63
C MET A 164 16.79 -12.02 -14.60
N GLU A 165 16.75 -11.53 -15.84
CA GLU A 165 15.93 -12.12 -16.90
C GLU A 165 16.38 -13.55 -17.25
N SER A 166 17.68 -13.80 -17.30
CA SER A 166 18.23 -15.14 -17.52
C SER A 166 17.88 -16.11 -16.39
N VAL A 167 18.02 -15.68 -15.13
CA VAL A 167 17.67 -16.49 -13.96
C VAL A 167 16.17 -16.78 -13.94
N LEU A 168 15.32 -15.78 -14.22
CA LEU A 168 13.88 -15.98 -14.29
C LEU A 168 13.49 -16.99 -15.37
N ARG A 169 14.08 -16.88 -16.58
CA ARG A 169 13.88 -17.86 -17.66
C ARG A 169 14.36 -19.26 -17.30
N GLN A 170 15.49 -19.38 -16.59
CA GLN A 170 15.98 -20.67 -16.11
C GLN A 170 15.04 -21.27 -15.06
N ASN A 171 14.55 -20.46 -14.11
CA ASN A 171 13.61 -20.91 -13.08
C ASN A 171 12.29 -21.39 -13.69
N ILE A 172 11.76 -20.69 -14.70
CA ILE A 172 10.55 -21.13 -15.43
C ILE A 172 10.79 -22.48 -16.11
N ARG A 173 11.92 -22.66 -16.80
CA ARG A 173 12.28 -23.95 -17.44
C ARG A 173 12.45 -25.07 -16.42
N ASN A 174 13.06 -24.79 -15.28
CA ASN A 174 13.20 -25.76 -14.19
C ASN A 174 11.83 -26.13 -13.61
N LEU A 175 10.95 -25.15 -13.40
CA LEU A 175 9.57 -25.38 -12.94
C LEU A 175 8.79 -26.26 -13.93
N GLU A 176 8.87 -25.96 -15.24
CA GLU A 176 8.25 -26.78 -16.30
C GLU A 176 8.80 -28.22 -16.25
N ALA A 177 10.13 -28.38 -16.19
CA ALA A 177 10.76 -29.70 -16.11
C ALA A 177 10.40 -30.47 -14.83
N SER A 178 10.16 -29.78 -13.72
CA SER A 178 9.76 -30.41 -12.46
C SER A 178 8.29 -30.78 -12.41
N VAL A 179 7.38 -29.98 -12.98
CA VAL A 179 5.93 -30.19 -12.84
C VAL A 179 5.34 -30.99 -14.01
N ALA A 180 5.87 -30.86 -15.23
CA ALA A 180 5.35 -31.57 -16.40
C ALA A 180 5.26 -33.10 -16.22
N PRO A 181 6.27 -33.79 -15.63
CA PRO A 181 6.17 -35.23 -15.40
C PRO A 181 4.99 -35.61 -14.48
N TYR A 182 4.70 -34.81 -13.47
CA TYR A 182 3.56 -35.07 -12.57
C TYR A 182 2.22 -34.83 -13.28
N ALA A 183 2.12 -33.82 -14.15
CA ALA A 183 0.92 -33.60 -14.95
C ALA A 183 0.67 -34.75 -15.93
N ASP A 184 1.73 -35.26 -16.57
CA ASP A 184 1.66 -36.39 -17.49
C ASP A 184 1.32 -37.69 -16.75
N GLU A 185 1.96 -37.95 -15.59
CA GLU A 185 1.64 -39.10 -14.73
C GLU A 185 0.19 -39.03 -14.24
N PHE A 186 -0.28 -37.84 -13.87
CA PHE A 186 -1.66 -37.65 -13.42
C PHE A 186 -2.67 -37.94 -14.54
N LYS A 187 -2.41 -37.47 -15.77
CA LYS A 187 -3.23 -37.82 -16.94
C LYS A 187 -3.22 -39.33 -17.21
N ALA A 188 -2.06 -39.97 -17.13
CA ALA A 188 -1.93 -41.41 -17.30
C ALA A 188 -2.72 -42.19 -16.22
N LYS A 189 -2.69 -41.73 -14.96
CA LYS A 189 -3.48 -42.32 -13.87
C LYS A 189 -4.99 -42.15 -14.07
N ILE A 190 -5.46 -41.03 -14.61
CA ILE A 190 -6.88 -40.87 -14.98
C ILE A 190 -7.26 -41.94 -16.00
N ASP A 191 -6.46 -42.08 -17.07
CA ASP A 191 -6.71 -43.06 -18.12
C ASP A 191 -6.70 -44.50 -17.57
N GLN A 192 -5.68 -44.84 -16.78
CA GLN A 192 -5.55 -46.14 -16.14
C GLN A 192 -6.73 -46.45 -15.22
N ASN A 193 -7.07 -45.55 -14.30
CA ASN A 193 -8.14 -45.80 -13.31
C ASN A 193 -9.51 -45.95 -13.97
N VAL A 194 -9.79 -45.20 -15.05
CA VAL A 194 -11.04 -45.35 -15.80
C VAL A 194 -11.07 -46.69 -16.56
N GLU A 195 -9.96 -47.11 -17.16
CA GLU A 195 -9.89 -48.41 -17.83
C GLU A 195 -9.93 -49.58 -16.85
N GLU A 196 -9.34 -49.46 -15.66
CA GLU A 196 -9.48 -50.43 -14.57
C GLU A 196 -10.94 -50.54 -14.11
N LEU A 197 -11.62 -49.40 -13.93
CA LEU A 197 -13.04 -49.37 -13.63
C LEU A 197 -13.86 -50.07 -14.72
N LYS A 198 -13.63 -49.79 -16.01
CA LYS A 198 -14.32 -50.49 -17.11
C LYS A 198 -13.97 -51.98 -17.16
N GLY A 199 -12.73 -52.31 -16.85
CA GLY A 199 -12.20 -53.66 -16.76
C GLY A 199 -12.88 -54.49 -15.68
N SER A 200 -13.29 -53.90 -14.55
CA SER A 200 -14.01 -54.59 -13.47
C SER A 200 -15.49 -54.85 -13.80
N LEU A 201 -16.11 -54.01 -14.65
CA LEU A 201 -17.52 -54.18 -15.06
C LEU A 201 -17.75 -55.42 -15.93
N THR A 202 -16.80 -55.72 -16.82
CA THR A 202 -16.94 -56.83 -17.78
C THR A 202 -17.07 -58.20 -17.11
N PRO A 203 -16.11 -58.65 -16.27
CA PRO A 203 -16.21 -59.94 -15.60
C PRO A 203 -17.45 -60.00 -14.69
N TYR A 204 -17.83 -58.89 -14.08
CA TYR A 204 -19.02 -58.82 -13.26
C TYR A 204 -20.32 -59.05 -14.05
N ALA A 205 -20.46 -58.40 -15.20
CA ALA A 205 -21.60 -58.61 -16.09
C ALA A 205 -21.67 -60.05 -16.61
N GLU A 206 -20.52 -60.65 -16.95
CA GLU A 206 -20.46 -62.06 -17.35
C GLU A 206 -20.82 -63.00 -16.20
N GLU A 207 -20.36 -62.71 -14.98
CA GLU A 207 -20.73 -63.50 -13.80
C GLU A 207 -22.23 -63.41 -13.50
N LEU A 208 -22.83 -62.22 -13.65
CA LEU A 208 -24.26 -62.03 -13.51
C LEU A 208 -25.06 -62.82 -14.55
N LYS A 209 -24.63 -62.83 -15.81
CA LYS A 209 -25.25 -63.67 -16.86
C LYS A 209 -25.14 -65.16 -16.55
N ALA A 210 -23.96 -65.62 -16.08
CA ALA A 210 -23.76 -67.01 -15.70
C ALA A 210 -24.67 -67.39 -14.52
N LYS A 211 -24.87 -66.48 -13.56
CA LYS A 211 -25.78 -66.68 -12.45
C LYS A 211 -27.25 -66.72 -12.88
N ILE A 212 -27.64 -65.87 -13.84
CA ILE A 212 -28.96 -65.94 -14.49
C ILE A 212 -29.16 -67.31 -15.14
N ASP A 213 -28.19 -67.80 -15.92
CA ASP A 213 -28.27 -69.13 -16.56
C ASP A 213 -28.42 -70.24 -15.53
N GLN A 214 -27.61 -70.22 -14.48
CA GLN A 214 -27.67 -71.21 -13.41
C GLN A 214 -29.05 -71.21 -12.74
N ASN A 215 -29.54 -70.03 -12.32
CA ASN A 215 -30.77 -69.95 -11.55
C ASN A 215 -32.01 -70.26 -12.41
N VAL A 216 -32.02 -69.89 -13.70
CA VAL A 216 -33.09 -70.26 -14.63
C VAL A 216 -33.08 -71.76 -14.91
N GLU A 217 -31.91 -72.38 -15.01
CA GLU A 217 -31.78 -73.83 -15.19
C GLU A 217 -32.21 -74.61 -13.93
N GLU A 218 -31.89 -74.11 -12.74
CA GLU A 218 -32.40 -74.65 -11.47
C GLU A 218 -33.92 -74.53 -11.39
N LEU A 219 -34.48 -73.36 -11.75
CA LEU A 219 -35.92 -73.16 -11.83
C LEU A 219 -36.56 -74.11 -12.85
N ARG A 220 -35.93 -74.36 -14.01
CA ARG A 220 -36.39 -75.33 -15.01
C ARG A 220 -36.49 -76.74 -14.45
N ARG A 221 -35.47 -77.19 -13.71
CA ARG A 221 -35.45 -78.53 -13.10
C ARG A 221 -36.50 -78.67 -12.02
N SER A 222 -36.68 -77.65 -11.18
CA SER A 222 -37.73 -77.65 -10.15
C SER A 222 -39.13 -77.67 -10.75
N LEU A 223 -39.32 -77.03 -11.91
CA LEU A 223 -40.61 -76.95 -12.59
C LEU A 223 -40.97 -78.16 -13.46
N ALA A 224 -39.96 -78.90 -13.94
CA ALA A 224 -40.18 -80.02 -14.85
C ALA A 224 -41.20 -81.08 -14.34
N PRO A 225 -41.23 -81.49 -13.05
CA PRO A 225 -42.21 -82.46 -12.56
C PRO A 225 -43.67 -81.99 -12.65
N TYR A 226 -43.90 -80.68 -12.64
CA TYR A 226 -45.24 -80.07 -12.59
C TYR A 226 -45.76 -79.68 -13.99
N ALA A 227 -44.92 -79.79 -15.01
CA ALA A 227 -45.16 -79.26 -16.34
C ALA A 227 -45.05 -80.32 -17.46
N GLN A 228 -45.21 -81.61 -17.17
CA GLN A 228 -45.04 -82.69 -18.16
C GLN A 228 -45.84 -82.47 -19.46
N ASP A 229 -47.08 -81.98 -19.37
CA ASP A 229 -47.94 -81.74 -20.54
C ASP A 229 -47.72 -80.37 -21.22
N VAL A 230 -46.90 -79.50 -20.63
CA VAL A 230 -46.66 -78.11 -21.08
C VAL A 230 -45.18 -77.71 -21.09
N GLN A 231 -44.29 -78.70 -21.10
CA GLN A 231 -42.85 -78.54 -20.90
C GLN A 231 -42.21 -77.61 -21.96
N GLU A 232 -42.66 -77.72 -23.22
CA GLU A 232 -42.15 -76.90 -24.32
C GLU A 232 -42.50 -75.41 -24.13
N LYS A 233 -43.72 -75.12 -23.68
CA LYS A 233 -44.17 -73.76 -23.35
C LYS A 233 -43.43 -73.20 -22.14
N LEU A 234 -43.19 -74.03 -21.11
CA LEU A 234 -42.40 -73.64 -19.95
C LEU A 234 -40.95 -73.30 -20.33
N ASN A 235 -40.29 -74.16 -21.11
CA ASN A 235 -38.93 -73.92 -21.57
C ASN A 235 -38.84 -72.59 -22.33
N HIS A 236 -39.80 -72.32 -23.21
CA HIS A 236 -39.83 -71.06 -23.96
C HIS A 236 -40.01 -69.82 -23.06
N GLN A 237 -40.82 -69.92 -22.00
CA GLN A 237 -40.98 -68.84 -21.00
C GLN A 237 -39.68 -68.60 -20.21
N LEU A 238 -38.99 -69.67 -19.81
CA LEU A 238 -37.73 -69.61 -19.06
C LEU A 238 -36.58 -69.08 -19.91
N GLU A 239 -36.46 -69.50 -21.17
CA GLU A 239 -35.51 -68.95 -22.13
C GLU A 239 -35.77 -67.46 -22.37
N GLY A 240 -37.05 -67.06 -22.50
CA GLY A 240 -37.46 -65.67 -22.60
C GLY A 240 -37.05 -64.85 -21.37
N LEU A 241 -37.25 -65.38 -20.16
CA LEU A 241 -36.82 -64.76 -18.92
C LEU A 241 -35.30 -64.56 -18.88
N ALA A 242 -34.54 -65.64 -19.13
CA ALA A 242 -33.08 -65.59 -19.17
C ALA A 242 -32.59 -64.54 -20.18
N PHE A 243 -33.17 -64.52 -21.37
CA PHE A 243 -32.82 -63.54 -22.40
C PHE A 243 -33.07 -62.10 -21.94
N GLN A 244 -34.23 -61.80 -21.34
CA GLN A 244 -34.54 -60.46 -20.86
C GLN A 244 -33.64 -60.03 -19.71
N MET A 245 -33.39 -60.91 -18.74
CA MET A 245 -32.47 -60.62 -17.62
C MET A 245 -31.03 -60.39 -18.10
N LYS A 246 -30.52 -61.22 -19.02
CA LYS A 246 -29.19 -61.03 -19.61
C LYS A 246 -29.08 -59.72 -20.39
N LYS A 247 -30.14 -59.36 -21.12
CA LYS A 247 -30.21 -58.07 -21.83
C LYS A 247 -30.11 -56.91 -20.85
N GLN A 248 -30.80 -56.97 -19.71
CA GLN A 248 -30.68 -55.94 -18.66
C GLN A 248 -29.27 -55.87 -18.06
N ALA A 249 -28.59 -57.01 -17.90
CA ALA A 249 -27.21 -57.03 -17.41
C ALA A 249 -26.24 -56.37 -18.40
N GLU A 250 -26.45 -56.59 -19.71
CA GLU A 250 -25.70 -55.90 -20.76
C GLU A 250 -26.01 -54.41 -20.83
N GLU A 251 -27.27 -54.01 -20.71
CA GLU A 251 -27.67 -52.59 -20.65
C GLU A 251 -27.05 -51.88 -19.44
N LEU A 252 -26.97 -52.55 -18.28
CA LEU A 252 -26.30 -52.05 -17.09
C LEU A 252 -24.80 -51.82 -17.34
N LYS A 253 -24.10 -52.83 -17.87
CA LYS A 253 -22.68 -52.74 -18.25
C LYS A 253 -22.42 -51.58 -19.21
N ALA A 254 -23.25 -51.46 -20.25
CA ALA A 254 -23.12 -50.42 -21.26
C ALA A 254 -23.30 -49.02 -20.67
N LYS A 255 -24.30 -48.81 -19.81
CA LYS A 255 -24.55 -47.52 -19.15
C LYS A 255 -23.42 -47.11 -18.22
N ILE A 256 -22.91 -48.02 -17.39
CA ILE A 256 -21.78 -47.71 -16.49
C ILE A 256 -20.52 -47.40 -17.30
N SER A 257 -20.25 -48.19 -18.37
CA SER A 257 -19.11 -47.95 -19.25
C SER A 257 -19.18 -46.59 -19.94
N ALA A 258 -20.35 -46.20 -20.44
CA ALA A 258 -20.55 -44.89 -21.06
C ALA A 258 -20.33 -43.73 -20.06
N ASN A 259 -20.78 -43.87 -18.82
CA ASN A 259 -20.53 -42.87 -17.77
C ASN A 259 -19.05 -42.82 -17.37
N ALA A 260 -18.33 -43.96 -17.39
CA ALA A 260 -16.90 -43.99 -17.14
C ALA A 260 -16.12 -43.26 -18.26
N ASP A 261 -16.52 -43.44 -19.51
CA ASP A 261 -15.96 -42.67 -20.64
C ASP A 261 -16.29 -41.17 -20.53
N GLU A 262 -17.51 -40.81 -20.09
CA GLU A 262 -17.88 -39.42 -19.82
C GLU A 262 -17.01 -38.81 -18.71
N LEU A 263 -16.80 -39.54 -17.61
CA LEU A 263 -15.91 -39.13 -16.51
C LEU A 263 -14.49 -38.86 -17.03
N ARG A 264 -13.94 -39.76 -17.86
CA ARG A 264 -12.64 -39.56 -18.50
C ARG A 264 -12.59 -38.28 -19.33
N GLN A 265 -13.60 -38.05 -20.17
CA GLN A 265 -13.67 -36.86 -21.01
C GLN A 265 -13.74 -35.56 -20.21
N LYS A 266 -14.29 -35.59 -18.99
CA LYS A 266 -14.32 -34.44 -18.08
C LYS A 266 -13.05 -34.28 -17.25
N LEU A 267 -12.36 -35.38 -16.90
CA LEU A 267 -11.13 -35.33 -16.10
C LEU A 267 -9.87 -35.02 -16.91
N VAL A 268 -9.77 -35.49 -18.16
CA VAL A 268 -8.58 -35.23 -19.01
C VAL A 268 -8.31 -33.74 -19.21
N PRO A 269 -9.31 -32.87 -19.53
CA PRO A 269 -9.08 -31.44 -19.67
C PRO A 269 -8.57 -30.76 -18.39
N VAL A 270 -8.92 -31.29 -17.22
CA VAL A 270 -8.45 -30.78 -15.92
C VAL A 270 -6.94 -31.00 -15.77
N ALA A 271 -6.43 -32.17 -16.18
CA ALA A 271 -4.99 -32.46 -16.24
C ALA A 271 -4.28 -31.62 -17.31
N GLU A 272 -4.90 -31.47 -18.49
CA GLU A 272 -4.35 -30.65 -19.58
C GLU A 272 -4.30 -29.16 -19.23
N ASN A 273 -5.22 -28.66 -18.40
CA ASN A 273 -5.20 -27.28 -17.94
C ASN A 273 -3.94 -26.98 -17.11
N VAL A 274 -3.54 -27.90 -16.21
CA VAL A 274 -2.28 -27.80 -15.46
C VAL A 274 -1.10 -27.75 -16.42
N HIS A 275 -1.07 -28.65 -17.42
CA HIS A 275 0.00 -28.69 -18.42
C HIS A 275 0.05 -27.41 -19.29
N GLY A 276 -1.10 -26.88 -19.69
CA GLY A 276 -1.21 -25.66 -20.50
C GLY A 276 -0.69 -24.43 -19.76
N HIS A 277 -0.97 -24.31 -18.47
CA HIS A 277 -0.52 -23.19 -17.65
C HIS A 277 0.98 -23.25 -17.28
N LEU A 278 1.64 -24.41 -17.38
CA LEU A 278 3.09 -24.52 -17.19
C LEU A 278 3.88 -23.68 -18.20
N LYS A 279 3.39 -23.59 -19.45
CA LYS A 279 4.03 -22.81 -20.53
C LYS A 279 3.64 -21.33 -20.53
N GLY A 280 2.67 -20.96 -19.69
CA GLY A 280 2.10 -19.62 -19.61
C GLY A 280 2.65 -18.80 -18.45
N ASN A 281 1.80 -18.53 -17.46
CA ASN A 281 2.13 -17.73 -16.28
C ASN A 281 1.94 -18.57 -14.99
N THR A 282 2.69 -18.22 -13.95
CA THR A 282 2.71 -18.90 -12.65
C THR A 282 1.43 -18.74 -11.83
N GLU A 283 0.70 -17.63 -11.98
CA GLU A 283 -0.60 -17.39 -11.32
C GLU A 283 -1.69 -18.34 -11.87
N GLY A 284 -1.71 -18.57 -13.19
CA GLY A 284 -2.60 -19.51 -13.85
C GLY A 284 -2.31 -20.93 -13.38
N LEU A 285 -1.03 -21.32 -13.31
CA LEU A 285 -0.63 -22.62 -12.76
C LEU A 285 -1.07 -22.78 -11.30
N GLN A 286 -0.84 -21.75 -10.46
CA GLN A 286 -1.26 -21.77 -9.06
C GLN A 286 -2.77 -21.95 -8.94
N LYS A 287 -3.56 -21.22 -9.74
CA LYS A 287 -5.01 -21.34 -9.76
C LYS A 287 -5.45 -22.75 -10.18
N SER A 288 -4.91 -23.29 -11.26
CA SER A 288 -5.22 -24.64 -11.72
C SER A 288 -4.90 -25.70 -10.68
N LEU A 289 -3.79 -25.59 -9.96
CA LEU A 289 -3.41 -26.52 -8.90
C LEU A 289 -4.34 -26.44 -7.67
N LEU A 290 -4.77 -25.22 -7.29
CA LEU A 290 -5.73 -25.03 -6.20
C LEU A 290 -7.12 -25.60 -6.54
N GLU A 291 -7.54 -25.41 -7.79
CA GLU A 291 -8.84 -25.85 -8.27
C GLU A 291 -8.87 -27.34 -8.67
N LEU A 292 -7.70 -27.98 -8.87
CA LEU A 292 -7.55 -29.35 -9.35
C LEU A 292 -8.37 -30.35 -8.52
N ARG A 293 -8.15 -30.34 -7.20
CA ARG A 293 -8.82 -31.25 -6.28
C ARG A 293 -10.33 -31.03 -6.27
N SER A 294 -10.77 -29.78 -6.24
CA SER A 294 -12.20 -29.46 -6.23
C SER A 294 -12.90 -29.95 -7.50
N HIS A 295 -12.25 -29.80 -8.67
CA HIS A 295 -12.80 -30.28 -9.93
C HIS A 295 -12.84 -31.81 -9.96
N LEU A 296 -11.78 -32.49 -9.51
CA LEU A 296 -11.75 -33.95 -9.40
C LEU A 296 -12.88 -34.48 -8.53
N ASP A 297 -13.00 -33.95 -7.31
CA ASP A 297 -14.03 -34.35 -6.35
C ASP A 297 -15.43 -34.14 -6.95
N GLN A 298 -15.65 -33.02 -7.63
CA GLN A 298 -16.92 -32.73 -8.30
C GLN A 298 -17.25 -33.71 -9.42
N GLN A 299 -16.28 -34.02 -10.31
CA GLN A 299 -16.53 -34.92 -11.44
C GLN A 299 -16.75 -36.37 -10.98
N VAL A 300 -15.98 -36.82 -9.99
CA VAL A 300 -16.13 -38.16 -9.39
C VAL A 300 -17.48 -38.27 -8.68
N GLU A 301 -17.90 -37.23 -7.97
CA GLU A 301 -19.20 -37.24 -7.29
C GLU A 301 -20.37 -37.20 -8.29
N GLU A 302 -20.26 -36.45 -9.40
CA GLU A 302 -21.25 -36.47 -10.48
C GLU A 302 -21.39 -37.88 -11.07
N PHE A 303 -20.26 -38.56 -11.34
CA PHE A 303 -20.25 -39.95 -11.78
C PHE A 303 -20.92 -40.88 -10.76
N ARG A 304 -20.58 -40.75 -9.48
CA ARG A 304 -21.15 -41.55 -8.38
C ARG A 304 -22.67 -41.41 -8.35
N LEU A 305 -23.20 -40.19 -8.40
CA LEU A 305 -24.63 -39.90 -8.38
C LEU A 305 -25.37 -40.44 -9.61
N LYS A 306 -24.72 -40.48 -10.78
CA LYS A 306 -25.30 -41.07 -12.01
C LYS A 306 -25.37 -42.59 -11.96
N VAL A 307 -24.37 -43.25 -11.36
CA VAL A 307 -24.25 -44.71 -11.33
C VAL A 307 -25.00 -45.35 -10.16
N GLU A 308 -25.08 -44.68 -9.01
CA GLU A 308 -25.80 -45.14 -7.81
C GLU A 308 -27.20 -45.73 -8.08
N PRO A 309 -28.10 -45.07 -8.86
CA PRO A 309 -29.45 -45.60 -9.09
C PRO A 309 -29.51 -46.81 -10.03
N TYR A 310 -28.43 -47.18 -10.71
CA TYR A 310 -28.47 -48.28 -11.68
C TYR A 310 -28.67 -49.64 -11.03
N GLY A 311 -28.11 -49.87 -9.84
CA GLY A 311 -28.32 -51.12 -9.09
C GLY A 311 -29.77 -51.29 -8.67
N GLU A 312 -30.39 -50.23 -8.14
CA GLU A 312 -31.81 -50.24 -7.79
C GLU A 312 -32.70 -50.40 -9.02
N THR A 313 -32.37 -49.73 -10.12
CA THR A 313 -33.13 -49.82 -11.38
C THR A 313 -33.08 -51.24 -11.94
N PHE A 314 -31.91 -51.87 -11.92
CA PHE A 314 -31.74 -53.25 -12.33
C PHE A 314 -32.51 -54.22 -11.41
N ASN A 315 -32.41 -54.04 -10.10
CA ASN A 315 -33.16 -54.85 -9.12
C ASN A 315 -34.67 -54.74 -9.35
N LYS A 316 -35.21 -53.53 -9.59
CA LYS A 316 -36.63 -53.33 -9.94
C LYS A 316 -37.01 -54.06 -11.23
N ALA A 317 -36.15 -54.02 -12.24
CA ALA A 317 -36.37 -54.74 -13.50
C ALA A 317 -36.37 -56.25 -13.29
N LEU A 318 -35.46 -56.80 -12.46
CA LEU A 318 -35.45 -58.23 -12.12
C LEU A 318 -36.74 -58.66 -11.42
N VAL A 319 -37.19 -57.90 -10.42
CA VAL A 319 -38.45 -58.18 -9.70
C VAL A 319 -39.62 -58.21 -10.67
N GLN A 320 -39.70 -57.23 -11.58
CA GLN A 320 -40.76 -57.19 -12.58
C GLN A 320 -40.73 -58.41 -13.51
N GLN A 321 -39.54 -58.85 -13.94
CA GLN A 321 -39.37 -60.02 -14.80
C GLN A 321 -39.81 -61.33 -14.12
N VAL A 322 -39.47 -61.50 -12.84
CA VAL A 322 -39.89 -62.65 -12.04
C VAL A 322 -41.40 -62.63 -11.80
N GLU A 323 -41.97 -61.45 -11.52
CA GLU A 323 -43.41 -61.28 -11.33
C GLU A 323 -44.20 -61.54 -12.62
N ASP A 324 -43.71 -61.05 -13.77
CA ASP A 324 -44.31 -61.31 -15.08
C ASP A 324 -44.32 -62.80 -15.40
N LEU A 325 -43.25 -63.53 -15.04
CA LEU A 325 -43.24 -64.99 -15.16
C LEU A 325 -44.24 -65.64 -14.21
N ARG A 326 -44.31 -65.20 -12.94
CA ARG A 326 -45.28 -65.70 -11.95
C ARG A 326 -46.71 -65.59 -12.46
N GLN A 327 -47.09 -64.44 -13.02
CA GLN A 327 -48.42 -64.21 -13.59
C GLN A 327 -48.70 -65.12 -14.79
N LYS A 328 -47.71 -65.35 -15.65
CA LYS A 328 -47.85 -66.26 -16.82
C LYS A 328 -47.94 -67.74 -16.44
N LEU A 329 -47.35 -68.14 -15.32
CA LEU A 329 -47.47 -69.50 -14.78
C LEU A 329 -48.83 -69.74 -14.08
N GLY A 330 -49.50 -68.68 -13.60
CA GLY A 330 -50.87 -68.77 -13.08
C GLY A 330 -50.97 -69.64 -11.80
N PRO A 331 -52.05 -70.42 -11.60
CA PRO A 331 -52.25 -71.22 -10.38
C PRO A 331 -51.18 -72.30 -10.12
N LEU A 332 -50.41 -72.67 -11.15
CA LEU A 332 -49.26 -73.56 -11.02
C LEU A 332 -48.13 -72.92 -10.20
N ALA A 333 -48.19 -71.62 -9.91
CA ALA A 333 -47.15 -70.88 -9.19
C ALA A 333 -47.03 -71.22 -7.70
N GLY A 334 -48.05 -71.83 -7.06
CA GLY A 334 -48.06 -72.05 -5.61
C GLY A 334 -46.85 -72.84 -5.08
N ASP A 335 -46.45 -73.92 -5.77
CA ASP A 335 -45.26 -74.72 -5.43
C ASP A 335 -43.94 -74.12 -5.97
N VAL A 336 -44.03 -73.06 -6.79
CA VAL A 336 -42.93 -72.47 -7.57
C VAL A 336 -42.47 -71.14 -6.96
N GLU A 337 -43.32 -70.53 -6.14
CA GLU A 337 -43.10 -69.22 -5.54
C GLU A 337 -41.82 -69.17 -4.71
N GLY A 338 -41.48 -70.26 -4.00
CA GLY A 338 -40.21 -70.39 -3.28
C GLY A 338 -38.98 -70.33 -4.19
N HIS A 339 -39.04 -70.97 -5.36
CA HIS A 339 -37.95 -70.97 -6.34
C HIS A 339 -37.80 -69.63 -7.06
N LEU A 340 -38.92 -68.98 -7.40
CA LEU A 340 -38.91 -67.62 -7.98
C LEU A 340 -38.36 -66.60 -7.00
N SER A 341 -38.73 -66.70 -5.72
CA SER A 341 -38.23 -65.84 -4.65
C SER A 341 -36.73 -66.06 -4.42
N PHE A 342 -36.26 -67.30 -4.51
CA PHE A 342 -34.83 -67.62 -4.41
C PHE A 342 -34.04 -67.03 -5.59
N LEU A 343 -34.52 -67.20 -6.83
CA LEU A 343 -33.94 -66.60 -8.04
C LEU A 343 -33.83 -65.07 -7.91
N GLU A 344 -34.91 -64.40 -7.52
CA GLU A 344 -34.94 -62.95 -7.33
C GLU A 344 -33.90 -62.52 -6.28
N LYS A 345 -33.92 -63.17 -5.11
CA LYS A 345 -33.03 -62.84 -4.00
C LYS A 345 -31.56 -63.02 -4.38
N ASP A 346 -31.20 -64.16 -4.94
CA ASP A 346 -29.81 -64.48 -5.25
C ASP A 346 -29.22 -63.54 -6.31
N LEU A 347 -29.99 -63.18 -7.35
CA LEU A 347 -29.57 -62.17 -8.33
C LEU A 347 -29.47 -60.78 -7.72
N ARG A 348 -30.43 -60.40 -6.87
CA ARG A 348 -30.43 -59.10 -6.18
C ARG A 348 -29.24 -58.98 -5.22
N ASP A 349 -28.94 -60.02 -4.47
CA ASP A 349 -27.79 -60.07 -3.57
C ASP A 349 -26.51 -59.89 -4.36
N LYS A 350 -26.38 -60.57 -5.52
CA LYS A 350 -25.21 -60.41 -6.40
C LYS A 350 -25.03 -58.96 -6.85
N VAL A 351 -26.10 -58.30 -7.30
CA VAL A 351 -26.11 -56.88 -7.72
C VAL A 351 -25.71 -55.97 -6.58
N ASN A 352 -26.29 -56.17 -5.40
CA ASN A 352 -26.00 -55.36 -4.23
C ASN A 352 -24.53 -55.51 -3.79
N THR A 353 -23.96 -56.73 -3.86
CA THR A 353 -22.53 -56.95 -3.57
C THR A 353 -21.65 -56.09 -4.45
N PHE A 354 -21.92 -56.03 -5.76
CA PHE A 354 -21.12 -55.22 -6.68
C PHE A 354 -21.21 -53.72 -6.42
N PHE A 355 -22.42 -53.19 -6.22
CA PHE A 355 -22.56 -51.77 -5.90
C PHE A 355 -21.95 -51.42 -4.53
N SER A 356 -21.90 -52.39 -3.60
CA SER A 356 -21.18 -52.23 -2.33
C SER A 356 -19.67 -52.22 -2.54
N THR A 357 -19.12 -53.14 -3.34
CA THR A 357 -17.70 -53.18 -3.70
C THR A 357 -17.25 -51.92 -4.45
N LEU A 358 -18.01 -51.47 -5.46
CA LEU A 358 -17.74 -50.21 -6.17
C LEU A 358 -17.71 -49.01 -5.21
N LYS A 359 -18.60 -48.98 -4.23
CA LYS A 359 -18.66 -47.92 -3.23
C LYS A 359 -17.47 -47.98 -2.26
N GLU A 360 -17.06 -49.17 -1.85
CA GLU A 360 -15.87 -49.38 -1.00
C GLU A 360 -14.59 -48.99 -1.73
N GLU A 361 -14.41 -49.41 -2.99
CA GLU A 361 -13.25 -49.06 -3.82
C GLU A 361 -13.16 -47.54 -4.03
N ALA A 362 -14.29 -46.86 -4.30
CA ALA A 362 -14.35 -45.41 -4.38
C ALA A 362 -13.98 -44.71 -3.05
N SER A 363 -14.31 -45.32 -1.91
CA SER A 363 -14.04 -44.77 -0.58
C SER A 363 -12.59 -45.03 -0.12
N GLN A 364 -12.00 -46.18 -0.48
CA GLN A 364 -10.61 -46.52 -0.16
C GLN A 364 -9.60 -45.69 -0.96
N GLY A 365 -9.91 -45.36 -2.23
CA GLY A 365 -9.10 -44.46 -3.05
C GLY A 365 -8.88 -43.07 -2.41
N GLN A 366 -9.85 -42.56 -1.64
CA GLN A 366 -9.71 -41.29 -0.91
C GLN A 366 -8.70 -41.37 0.26
N SER A 367 -8.43 -42.54 0.81
CA SER A 367 -7.52 -42.71 1.96
C SER A 367 -6.06 -42.96 1.55
N GLN A 368 -5.82 -43.50 0.35
CA GLN A 368 -4.46 -43.79 -0.15
C GLN A 368 -3.84 -42.66 -1.01
N ALA A 369 -4.63 -41.66 -1.43
CA ALA A 369 -4.15 -40.53 -2.24
C ALA A 369 -3.37 -39.45 -1.47
N LEU A 370 -3.17 -39.60 -0.16
CA LEU A 370 -2.21 -38.80 0.59
C LEU A 370 -0.83 -39.44 0.41
N PRO A 371 0.14 -38.80 -0.26
CA PRO A 371 1.51 -39.25 -0.11
C PRO A 371 1.81 -39.16 1.39
N ALA A 372 2.17 -40.29 1.98
CA ALA A 372 2.81 -40.30 3.28
C ALA A 372 3.88 -39.21 3.22
N GLN A 373 3.77 -38.19 4.06
CA GLN A 373 4.84 -37.23 4.27
C GLN A 373 6.05 -38.05 4.68
N GLU A 374 6.89 -38.38 3.69
CA GLU A 374 8.23 -38.87 3.91
C GLU A 374 8.90 -37.76 4.69
N LYS A 375 9.02 -37.98 6.00
CA LYS A 375 9.76 -37.11 6.90
C LYS A 375 11.14 -36.94 6.29
N ALA A 376 11.38 -35.78 5.70
CA ALA A 376 12.72 -35.33 5.37
C ALA A 376 13.49 -35.25 6.69
N GLN A 377 14.16 -36.34 7.05
CA GLN A 377 15.28 -36.32 7.98
C GLN A 377 16.40 -35.56 7.26
N ALA A 378 16.46 -34.25 7.51
CA ALA A 378 17.66 -33.49 7.25
C ALA A 378 18.76 -34.03 8.18
N PRO A 379 19.93 -34.45 7.66
CA PRO A 379 21.09 -34.63 8.51
C PRO A 379 21.59 -33.24 8.91
N LEU A 380 21.45 -32.92 10.20
CA LEU A 380 22.28 -31.91 10.82
C LEU A 380 23.69 -32.51 10.92
N GLU A 381 24.59 -32.10 10.03
CA GLU A 381 26.03 -32.27 10.25
C GLU A 381 26.79 -31.00 9.88
N GLY A 382 27.61 -30.54 10.84
CA GLY A 382 28.85 -29.79 10.61
C GLY A 382 28.78 -28.28 10.77
#